data_AF-A0A9P8AVU4-F1
#
_entry.id   AF-A0A9P8AVU4-F1
#
_cell.length_a   1.000
_cell.length_b   1.000
_cell.length_c   1.000
_cell.angle_alpha   90.00
_cell.angle_beta   90.00
_cell.angle_gamma   90.00
#
_symmetry.space_group_name_H-M   'P 1'
#
loop_
_entity.id
_entity.type
_entity.pdbx_description
1 polymer ?
#
loop_
_entity_poly.entity_id
_entity_poly.type
_entity_poly.pdbx_seq_one_letter_code
_entity_poly.pdbx_strand_id
1 'polypeptide(L)'
;MATTQISDRCTYDAHSLSVPHLPRISSVNAADSDLTLKSCDGVLFRVHRINLEMHSQVFANAGGSTIPEQQEVVTLTERAEVLELMLQYMYLQRQPDLRHVKFEVLKDLAEAVEKYEIYSAMGVCSQKMKESIANHPLDVLLYSVRHKYDDIINDCAEASINMSTTDMLRSLPSDIFAAWIRYHQDWTDLMNKEYTRFGPTRHHKDVTVHHCEIWAENYACIAHEIAGRPQNLLKLRSLLERRQQALGNRCEDCKRELGYWYHQANRDRNDLPQFSEYL
;
A
#
# COMPACT_ATOMS: atom_id res chain seq x y z
N MET A 1 -75.75 -0.91 -25.27
CA MET A 1 -75.45 -2.19 -25.95
C MET A 1 -74.46 -2.96 -25.10
N ALA A 2 -74.83 -4.19 -24.71
CA ALA A 2 -73.99 -5.30 -24.20
C ALA A 2 -73.11 -5.04 -22.95
N THR A 3 -73.50 -5.55 -21.76
CA THR A 3 -72.92 -6.74 -21.07
C THR A 3 -71.41 -6.64 -20.82
N THR A 4 -70.87 -6.92 -19.63
CA THR A 4 -70.50 -8.29 -19.22
C THR A 4 -69.93 -8.33 -17.77
N GLN A 5 -70.46 -9.29 -17.00
CA GLN A 5 -69.88 -10.15 -15.94
C GLN A 5 -69.12 -9.62 -14.70
N ILE A 6 -69.62 -10.14 -13.58
CA ILE A 6 -68.96 -10.43 -12.30
C ILE A 6 -67.93 -11.56 -12.50
N SER A 7 -66.75 -11.45 -11.88
CA SER A 7 -65.90 -12.60 -11.56
C SER A 7 -65.03 -12.27 -10.33
N ASP A 8 -65.31 -12.97 -9.24
CA ASP A 8 -64.42 -13.16 -8.10
C ASP A 8 -63.03 -13.64 -8.55
N ARG A 9 -62.00 -13.18 -7.83
CA ARG A 9 -60.88 -14.05 -7.40
C ARG A 9 -60.02 -13.36 -6.35
N CYS A 10 -60.16 -13.86 -5.11
CA CYS A 10 -59.05 -13.91 -4.17
C CYS A 10 -57.83 -14.54 -4.86
N THR A 11 -56.74 -13.80 -4.95
CA THR A 11 -55.41 -14.37 -5.17
C THR A 11 -54.59 -14.12 -3.93
N TYR A 12 -54.32 -15.22 -3.25
CA TYR A 12 -53.38 -15.35 -2.15
C TYR A 12 -52.01 -14.83 -2.58
N ASP A 13 -51.46 -13.89 -1.82
CA ASP A 13 -50.04 -13.52 -1.88
C ASP A 13 -49.21 -14.73 -1.45
N ALA A 14 -48.60 -15.38 -2.43
CA ALA A 14 -47.55 -16.35 -2.18
C ALA A 14 -46.32 -15.58 -1.71
N HIS A 15 -46.12 -15.53 -0.39
CA HIS A 15 -44.86 -15.19 0.23
C HIS A 15 -43.72 -15.88 -0.54
N SER A 16 -42.86 -15.08 -1.14
CA SER A 16 -41.57 -15.47 -1.68
C SER A 16 -40.72 -16.01 -0.53
N LEU A 17 -40.87 -17.31 -0.25
CA LEU A 17 -39.97 -18.07 0.60
C LEU A 17 -38.61 -18.08 -0.12
N SER A 18 -37.71 -17.22 0.35
CA SER A 18 -36.29 -17.29 0.04
C SER A 18 -35.81 -18.69 0.42
N VAL A 19 -35.49 -19.50 -0.58
CA VAL A 19 -34.87 -20.82 -0.40
C VAL A 19 -33.60 -20.61 0.44
N PRO A 20 -33.42 -21.31 1.58
CA PRO A 20 -32.18 -21.22 2.33
C PRO A 20 -31.05 -21.68 1.40
N HIS A 21 -30.16 -20.77 1.05
CA HIS A 21 -28.97 -21.09 0.27
C HIS A 21 -28.16 -22.07 1.11
N LEU A 22 -28.10 -23.33 0.70
CA LEU A 22 -27.23 -24.32 1.32
C LEU A 22 -25.82 -23.72 1.37
N PRO A 23 -25.16 -23.70 2.54
CA PRO A 23 -23.86 -23.09 2.65
C PRO A 23 -22.91 -23.77 1.66
N ARG A 24 -22.28 -22.97 0.81
CA ARG A 24 -21.28 -23.47 -0.14
C ARG A 24 -20.12 -24.06 0.66
N ILE A 25 -19.67 -25.25 0.28
CA ILE A 25 -18.51 -25.90 0.89
C ILE A 25 -17.27 -25.53 0.07
N SER A 26 -16.20 -25.14 0.77
CA SER A 26 -14.91 -24.72 0.20
C SER A 26 -14.12 -25.87 -0.44
N SER A 27 -13.08 -25.54 -1.22
CA SER A 27 -12.07 -26.52 -1.65
C SER A 27 -11.22 -27.04 -0.49
N VAL A 28 -11.05 -26.23 0.57
CA VAL A 28 -10.47 -26.69 1.84
C VAL A 28 -11.54 -27.40 2.64
N ASN A 29 -11.64 -28.71 2.43
CA ASN A 29 -12.64 -29.56 3.04
C ASN A 29 -12.05 -30.94 3.37
N ALA A 30 -11.60 -31.10 4.62
CA ALA A 30 -11.10 -32.38 5.11
C ALA A 30 -12.25 -33.28 5.58
N ALA A 31 -12.29 -34.52 5.07
CA ALA A 31 -13.36 -35.48 5.42
C ALA A 31 -13.30 -35.90 6.90
N ASP A 32 -12.11 -35.87 7.47
CA ASP A 32 -11.73 -36.18 8.86
C ASP A 32 -11.57 -34.93 9.75
N SER A 33 -12.09 -33.77 9.31
CA SER A 33 -12.07 -32.53 10.07
C SER A 33 -12.67 -32.66 11.48
N ASP A 34 -12.03 -32.06 12.47
CA ASP A 34 -12.50 -31.93 13.86
C ASP A 34 -13.05 -30.53 14.19
N LEU A 35 -12.99 -29.60 13.24
CA LEU A 35 -13.49 -28.23 13.37
C LEU A 35 -14.16 -27.75 12.07
N THR A 36 -15.22 -26.95 12.20
CA THR A 36 -15.82 -26.22 11.08
C THR A 36 -15.66 -24.71 11.30
N LEU A 37 -15.02 -24.03 10.36
CA LEU A 37 -15.02 -22.57 10.28
C LEU A 37 -16.11 -22.11 9.32
N LYS A 38 -16.69 -20.94 9.58
CA LYS A 38 -17.68 -20.29 8.72
C LYS A 38 -17.21 -18.87 8.38
N SER A 39 -17.12 -18.54 7.09
CA SER A 39 -16.84 -17.17 6.65
C SER A 39 -18.01 -16.23 6.92
N CYS A 40 -17.76 -14.92 6.86
CA CYS A 40 -18.83 -13.92 7.03
C CYS A 40 -19.89 -13.96 5.91
N ASP A 41 -19.53 -14.46 4.73
CA ASP A 41 -20.43 -14.74 3.60
C ASP A 41 -21.01 -16.16 3.58
N GLY A 42 -20.87 -16.90 4.70
CA GLY A 42 -21.62 -18.12 4.98
C GLY A 42 -21.06 -19.42 4.40
N VAL A 43 -19.84 -19.41 3.87
CA VAL A 43 -19.14 -20.59 3.34
C VAL A 43 -18.53 -21.38 4.50
N LEU A 44 -18.67 -22.70 4.46
CA LEU A 44 -18.13 -23.60 5.48
C LEU A 44 -16.80 -24.22 5.04
N PHE A 45 -15.86 -24.25 5.99
CA PHE A 45 -14.53 -24.83 5.83
C PHE A 45 -14.35 -25.90 6.90
N ARG A 46 -14.14 -27.14 6.46
CA ARG A 46 -13.92 -28.28 7.35
C ARG A 46 -12.42 -28.48 7.51
N VAL A 47 -11.89 -28.16 8.68
CA VAL A 47 -10.45 -28.04 8.94
C VAL A 47 -10.01 -28.86 10.15
N HIS A 48 -8.70 -28.97 10.33
CA HIS A 48 -8.07 -29.63 11.47
C HIS A 48 -7.59 -28.59 12.47
N ARG A 49 -8.04 -28.70 13.72
CA ARG A 49 -7.64 -27.79 14.80
C ARG A 49 -6.12 -27.79 14.99
N ILE A 50 -5.50 -28.97 14.92
CA ILE A 50 -4.03 -29.10 15.05
C ILE A 50 -3.27 -28.27 14.00
N ASN A 51 -3.78 -28.15 12.77
CA ASN A 51 -3.14 -27.35 11.74
C ASN A 51 -3.25 -25.86 12.05
N LEU A 52 -4.40 -25.41 12.55
CA LEU A 52 -4.57 -24.02 12.98
C LEU A 52 -3.62 -23.71 14.15
N GLU A 53 -3.56 -24.57 15.16
CA GLU A 53 -2.70 -24.39 16.35
C GLU A 53 -1.20 -24.39 15.99
N MET A 54 -0.76 -25.24 15.07
CA MET A 54 0.64 -25.28 14.65
C MET A 54 1.08 -24.06 13.83
N HIS A 55 0.15 -23.42 13.11
CA HIS A 55 0.46 -22.37 12.15
C HIS A 55 -0.01 -20.96 12.55
N SER A 56 -0.73 -20.84 13.66
CA SER A 56 -1.25 -19.58 14.18
C SER A 56 -1.17 -19.55 15.70
N GLN A 57 -0.49 -18.53 16.22
CA GLN A 57 -0.34 -18.34 17.65
C GLN A 57 -1.68 -17.97 18.32
N VAL A 58 -2.56 -17.24 17.63
CA VAL A 58 -3.91 -16.93 18.10
C VAL A 58 -4.74 -18.20 18.28
N PHE A 59 -4.72 -19.12 17.32
CA PHE A 59 -5.45 -20.39 17.43
C PHE A 59 -4.83 -21.31 18.49
N ALA A 60 -3.50 -21.35 18.61
CA ALA A 60 -2.82 -22.08 19.69
C ALA A 60 -3.26 -21.62 21.08
N ASN A 61 -3.39 -20.30 21.28
CA ASN A 61 -3.84 -19.73 22.55
C ASN A 61 -5.31 -20.03 22.84
N ALA A 62 -6.16 -20.03 21.81
CA ALA A 62 -7.58 -20.34 21.93
C ALA A 62 -7.84 -21.82 22.30
N GLY A 63 -6.98 -22.74 21.85
CA GLY A 63 -7.08 -24.18 22.16
C GLY A 63 -6.97 -24.52 23.65
N GLY A 64 -6.42 -23.62 24.48
CA GLY A 64 -6.27 -23.81 25.93
C GLY A 64 -7.50 -23.48 26.79
N SER A 65 -8.53 -22.83 26.24
CA SER A 65 -9.76 -22.46 26.98
C SER A 65 -10.98 -23.21 26.46
N THR A 66 -11.42 -24.21 27.22
CA THR A 66 -12.83 -24.61 27.39
C THR A 66 -13.70 -24.68 26.12
N ILE A 67 -13.36 -25.53 25.14
CA ILE A 67 -14.31 -25.89 24.08
C ILE A 67 -14.73 -27.36 24.25
N PRO A 68 -16.00 -27.64 24.60
CA PRO A 68 -16.55 -28.98 24.59
C PRO A 68 -16.95 -29.42 23.17
N GLU A 69 -16.61 -30.68 22.86
CA GLU A 69 -17.16 -31.61 21.85
C GLU A 69 -17.16 -31.26 20.34
N GLN A 70 -17.11 -32.34 19.56
CA GLN A 70 -17.14 -32.40 18.10
C GLN A 70 -18.45 -31.80 17.55
N GLN A 71 -18.39 -30.62 16.92
CA GLN A 71 -19.38 -30.00 16.00
C GLN A 71 -19.49 -28.46 16.09
N GLU A 72 -18.60 -27.77 16.83
CA GLU A 72 -18.61 -26.32 16.86
C GLU A 72 -18.35 -25.70 15.47
N VAL A 73 -19.24 -24.79 15.06
CA VAL A 73 -19.05 -23.93 13.88
C VAL A 73 -18.57 -22.56 14.33
N VAL A 74 -17.28 -22.29 14.14
CA VAL A 74 -16.66 -21.01 14.51
C VAL A 74 -16.81 -20.02 13.36
N THR A 75 -17.51 -18.91 13.60
CA THR A 75 -17.70 -17.88 12.58
C THR A 75 -16.56 -16.87 12.61
N LEU A 76 -15.96 -16.61 11.44
CA LEU A 76 -14.88 -15.65 11.24
C LEU A 76 -15.38 -14.43 10.45
N THR A 77 -14.67 -13.31 10.56
CA THR A 77 -15.08 -12.03 9.94
C THR A 77 -14.69 -11.93 8.48
N GLU A 78 -13.77 -12.77 8.04
CA GLU A 78 -13.20 -12.78 6.71
C GLU A 78 -14.13 -13.48 5.71
N ARG A 79 -14.09 -13.02 4.47
CA ARG A 79 -14.83 -13.62 3.36
C ARG A 79 -14.20 -14.95 2.95
N ALA A 80 -15.00 -15.79 2.30
CA ALA A 80 -14.57 -17.12 1.90
C ALA A 80 -13.28 -17.12 1.06
N GLU A 81 -13.16 -16.20 0.11
CA GLU A 81 -11.98 -16.11 -0.78
C GLU A 81 -10.67 -15.80 -0.03
N VAL A 82 -10.77 -15.04 1.08
CA VAL A 82 -9.63 -14.72 1.95
C VAL A 82 -9.27 -15.92 2.82
N LEU A 83 -10.29 -16.54 3.45
CA LEU A 83 -10.08 -17.73 4.27
C LEU A 83 -9.51 -18.90 3.46
N GLU A 84 -9.93 -19.07 2.21
CA GLU A 84 -9.41 -20.12 1.33
C GLU A 84 -7.91 -19.96 1.05
N LEU A 85 -7.43 -18.73 0.82
CA LEU A 85 -6.00 -18.44 0.68
C LEU A 85 -5.26 -18.62 2.00
N MET A 86 -5.81 -18.06 3.09
CA MET A 86 -5.23 -18.11 4.43
C MET A 86 -5.02 -19.55 4.92
N LEU A 87 -6.04 -20.39 4.78
CA LEU A 87 -6.00 -21.79 5.19
C LEU A 87 -5.00 -22.61 4.35
N GLN A 88 -4.72 -22.20 3.10
CA GLN A 88 -3.73 -22.91 2.30
C GLN A 88 -2.32 -22.85 2.92
N TYR A 89 -1.98 -21.76 3.61
CA TYR A 89 -0.71 -21.61 4.33
C TYR A 89 -0.56 -22.51 5.56
N MET A 90 -1.66 -23.10 6.04
CA MET A 90 -1.73 -23.91 7.25
C MET A 90 -1.77 -25.43 6.98
N TYR A 91 -1.68 -25.82 5.71
CA TYR A 91 -1.75 -27.22 5.30
C TYR A 91 -0.50 -27.62 4.53
N LEU A 92 -0.18 -28.91 4.55
CA LEU A 92 0.95 -29.50 3.82
C LEU A 92 0.66 -29.55 2.32
N GLN A 93 0.78 -28.40 1.67
CA GLN A 93 0.58 -28.23 0.24
C GLN A 93 1.47 -27.12 -0.32
N ARG A 94 1.39 -26.89 -1.63
CA ARG A 94 2.04 -25.74 -2.25
C ARG A 94 1.35 -24.45 -1.81
N GLN A 95 2.13 -23.43 -1.49
CA GLN A 95 1.61 -22.12 -1.12
C GLN A 95 0.81 -21.50 -2.27
N PRO A 96 -0.27 -20.74 -1.97
CA PRO A 96 -1.12 -20.16 -3.00
C PRO A 96 -0.33 -19.16 -3.85
N ASP A 97 -0.66 -19.10 -5.13
CA ASP A 97 -0.06 -18.14 -6.06
C ASP A 97 -0.75 -16.78 -5.96
N LEU A 98 -0.10 -15.82 -5.30
CA LEU A 98 -0.63 -14.47 -5.13
C LEU A 98 -0.44 -13.54 -6.34
N ARG A 99 0.22 -13.97 -7.42
CA ARG A 99 0.54 -13.09 -8.58
C ARG A 99 -0.69 -12.55 -9.31
N HIS A 100 -1.79 -13.30 -9.29
CA HIS A 100 -3.02 -12.96 -10.02
C HIS A 100 -4.21 -12.66 -9.08
N VAL A 101 -3.94 -12.55 -7.78
CA VAL A 101 -4.96 -12.22 -6.78
C VAL A 101 -5.28 -10.73 -6.90
N LYS A 102 -6.57 -10.38 -6.90
CA LYS A 102 -7.01 -8.98 -6.92
C LYS A 102 -6.53 -8.26 -5.67
N PHE A 103 -6.16 -6.99 -5.81
CA PHE A 103 -5.61 -6.20 -4.70
C PHE A 103 -6.50 -6.21 -3.45
N GLU A 104 -7.82 -6.06 -3.58
CA GLU A 104 -8.74 -6.09 -2.42
C GLU A 104 -8.65 -7.41 -1.63
N VAL A 105 -8.54 -8.54 -2.33
CA VAL A 105 -8.39 -9.86 -1.68
C VAL A 105 -7.00 -10.01 -1.05
N LEU A 106 -5.96 -9.51 -1.72
CA LEU A 106 -4.60 -9.50 -1.18
C LEU A 106 -4.49 -8.64 0.09
N LYS A 107 -5.12 -7.46 0.08
CA LYS A 107 -5.19 -6.55 1.22
C LYS A 107 -5.90 -7.22 2.40
N ASP A 108 -7.07 -7.80 2.16
CA ASP A 108 -7.81 -8.52 3.22
C ASP A 108 -7.05 -9.75 3.72
N LEU A 109 -6.34 -10.47 2.84
CA LEU A 109 -5.45 -11.57 3.24
C LEU A 109 -4.30 -11.07 4.10
N ALA A 110 -3.65 -9.97 3.73
CA ALA A 110 -2.57 -9.35 4.49
C ALA A 110 -3.05 -8.98 5.91
N GLU A 111 -4.22 -8.35 6.05
CA GLU A 111 -4.79 -8.08 7.38
C GLU A 111 -5.11 -9.37 8.16
N ALA A 112 -5.65 -10.39 7.50
CA ALA A 112 -6.01 -11.64 8.15
C ALA A 112 -4.78 -12.41 8.67
N VAL A 113 -3.70 -12.49 7.88
CA VAL A 113 -2.49 -13.22 8.30
C VAL A 113 -1.78 -12.55 9.47
N GLU A 114 -1.84 -11.22 9.58
CA GLU A 114 -1.37 -10.48 10.75
C GLU A 114 -2.27 -10.77 11.95
N LYS A 115 -3.59 -10.62 11.78
CA LYS A 115 -4.60 -10.83 12.83
C LYS A 115 -4.52 -12.21 13.46
N TYR A 116 -4.28 -13.25 12.64
CA TYR A 116 -4.15 -14.62 13.10
C TYR A 116 -2.69 -15.04 13.34
N GLU A 117 -1.72 -14.15 13.21
CA GLU A 117 -0.29 -14.42 13.44
C GLU A 117 0.21 -15.65 12.66
N ILE A 118 -0.07 -15.67 11.35
CA ILE A 118 0.30 -16.75 10.43
C ILE A 118 1.67 -16.43 9.83
N TYR A 119 2.72 -16.70 10.61
CA TYR A 119 4.10 -16.29 10.30
C TYR A 119 4.60 -16.74 8.92
N SER A 120 4.15 -17.90 8.43
CA SER A 120 4.53 -18.41 7.09
C SER A 120 4.00 -17.54 5.93
N ALA A 121 2.94 -16.76 6.17
CA ALA A 121 2.28 -15.94 5.17
C ALA A 121 2.62 -14.44 5.30
N MET A 122 2.86 -13.95 6.52
CA MET A 122 3.10 -12.52 6.81
C MET A 122 4.17 -11.92 5.89
N GLY A 123 5.35 -12.55 5.79
CA GLY A 123 6.45 -12.03 4.98
C GLY A 123 6.16 -11.97 3.47
N VAL A 124 5.39 -12.93 2.94
CA VAL A 124 5.01 -12.91 1.52
C VAL A 124 3.92 -11.87 1.26
N CYS A 125 2.97 -11.74 2.18
CA CYS A 125 1.89 -10.76 2.07
C CYS A 125 2.42 -9.33 2.18
N SER A 126 3.30 -9.03 3.15
CA SER A 126 3.90 -7.71 3.31
C SER A 126 4.73 -7.31 2.08
N GLN A 127 5.50 -8.24 1.50
CA GLN A 127 6.22 -8.02 0.24
C GLN A 127 5.26 -7.74 -0.93
N LYS A 128 4.13 -8.45 -1.02
CA LYS A 128 3.11 -8.20 -2.06
C LYS A 128 2.39 -6.87 -1.88
N MET A 129 2.16 -6.46 -0.63
CA MET A 129 1.66 -5.11 -0.31
C MET A 129 2.67 -4.05 -0.74
N LYS A 130 3.97 -4.24 -0.46
CA LYS A 130 5.05 -3.36 -0.91
C LYS A 130 5.13 -3.22 -2.43
N GLU A 131 4.95 -4.31 -3.18
CA GLU A 131 4.89 -4.29 -4.65
C GLU A 131 3.68 -3.49 -5.19
N SER A 132 2.65 -3.30 -4.37
CA SER A 132 1.40 -2.61 -4.75
C SER A 132 1.43 -1.10 -4.51
N ILE A 133 2.48 -0.56 -3.89
CA ILE A 133 2.59 0.87 -3.52
C ILE A 133 2.33 1.80 -4.70
N ALA A 134 2.83 1.48 -5.90
CA ALA A 134 2.68 2.33 -7.07
C ALA A 134 1.22 2.57 -7.47
N ASN A 135 0.34 1.62 -7.18
CA ASN A 135 -1.08 1.68 -7.56
C ASN A 135 -1.99 1.96 -6.35
N HIS A 136 -1.58 1.57 -5.14
CA HIS A 136 -2.39 1.63 -3.92
C HIS A 136 -1.61 2.20 -2.71
N PRO A 137 -0.97 3.38 -2.82
CA PRO A 137 -0.05 3.86 -1.80
C PRO A 137 -0.73 4.09 -0.44
N LEU A 138 -2.00 4.53 -0.43
CA LEU A 138 -2.71 4.83 0.82
C LEU A 138 -3.18 3.58 1.56
N ASP A 139 -3.70 2.59 0.84
CA ASP A 139 -4.10 1.31 1.45
C ASP A 139 -2.88 0.60 2.06
N VAL A 140 -1.76 0.59 1.32
CA VAL A 140 -0.51 0.00 1.80
C VAL A 140 0.09 0.82 2.95
N LEU A 141 -0.02 2.15 2.93
CA LEU A 141 0.39 3.00 4.06
C LEU A 141 -0.39 2.62 5.32
N LEU A 142 -1.72 2.56 5.27
CA LEU A 142 -2.55 2.25 6.43
C LEU A 142 -2.28 0.83 6.99
N TYR A 143 -2.08 -0.15 6.11
CA TYR A 143 -1.64 -1.49 6.49
C TYR A 143 -0.28 -1.44 7.20
N SER A 144 0.72 -0.82 6.58
CA SER A 144 2.09 -0.77 7.09
C SER A 144 2.22 -0.02 8.43
N VAL A 145 1.45 1.05 8.63
CA VAL A 145 1.36 1.76 9.92
C VAL A 145 0.76 0.86 11.00
N ARG A 146 -0.33 0.15 10.70
CA ARG A 146 -1.01 -0.73 11.67
C ARG A 146 -0.10 -1.86 12.16
N HIS A 147 0.69 -2.42 11.24
CA HIS A 147 1.55 -3.59 11.50
C HIS A 147 3.03 -3.23 11.68
N LYS A 148 3.37 -1.94 11.70
CA LYS A 148 4.71 -1.39 12.01
C LYS A 148 5.82 -1.82 11.05
N TYR A 149 5.53 -1.76 9.75
CA TYR A 149 6.51 -1.99 8.68
C TYR A 149 7.16 -0.68 8.23
N ASP A 150 8.12 -0.18 9.00
CA ASP A 150 8.75 1.13 8.79
C ASP A 150 9.32 1.33 7.38
N ASP A 151 9.92 0.31 6.78
CA ASP A 151 10.44 0.39 5.41
C ASP A 151 9.31 0.61 4.38
N ILE A 152 8.18 -0.09 4.55
CA ILE A 152 7.00 0.07 3.69
C ILE A 152 6.32 1.42 3.95
N ILE A 153 6.23 1.85 5.21
CA ILE A 153 5.70 3.17 5.61
C ILE A 153 6.44 4.28 4.86
N ASN A 154 7.77 4.22 4.86
CA ASN A 154 8.62 5.23 4.23
C ASN A 154 8.50 5.21 2.69
N ASP A 155 8.47 4.03 2.08
CA ASP A 155 8.26 3.90 0.63
C ASP A 155 6.88 4.43 0.19
N CYS A 156 5.83 4.19 1.00
CA CYS A 156 4.50 4.75 0.74
C CYS A 156 4.47 6.27 0.87
N ALA A 157 5.17 6.81 1.86
CA ALA A 157 5.24 8.25 2.07
C ALA A 157 5.87 8.95 0.86
N GLU A 158 7.02 8.46 0.35
CA GLU A 158 7.65 8.99 -0.86
C GLU A 158 6.69 8.91 -2.08
N ALA A 159 5.96 7.80 -2.23
CA ALA A 159 4.99 7.62 -3.32
C ALA A 159 3.78 8.58 -3.23
N SER A 160 3.44 9.03 -2.01
CA SER A 160 2.28 9.89 -1.75
C SER A 160 2.56 11.40 -1.87
N ILE A 161 3.83 11.83 -2.00
CA ILE A 161 4.20 13.26 -2.00
C ILE A 161 3.44 14.09 -3.04
N ASN A 162 3.13 13.52 -4.21
CA ASN A 162 2.42 14.23 -5.28
C ASN A 162 0.88 14.17 -5.16
N MET A 163 0.35 13.55 -4.10
CA MET A 163 -1.09 13.49 -3.86
C MET A 163 -1.60 14.83 -3.33
N SER A 164 -2.84 15.19 -3.67
CA SER A 164 -3.40 16.45 -3.21
C SER A 164 -3.68 16.40 -1.71
N THR A 165 -3.44 17.50 -1.01
CA THR A 165 -3.76 17.65 0.41
C THR A 165 -5.23 17.29 0.71
N THR A 166 -6.14 17.62 -0.21
CA THR A 166 -7.58 17.33 -0.08
C THR A 166 -7.90 15.85 -0.23
N ASP A 167 -7.19 15.11 -1.08
CA ASP A 167 -7.34 13.65 -1.19
C ASP A 167 -6.78 12.95 0.06
N MET A 168 -5.64 13.42 0.56
CA MET A 168 -5.01 12.89 1.77
C MET A 168 -5.90 13.10 2.99
N LEU A 169 -6.47 14.31 3.15
CA LEU A 169 -7.40 14.63 4.25
C LEU A 169 -8.63 13.72 4.25
N ARG A 170 -9.13 13.32 3.07
CA ARG A 170 -10.31 12.46 2.94
C ARG A 170 -10.01 10.99 3.20
N SER A 171 -8.78 10.56 2.94
CA SER A 171 -8.41 9.14 2.93
C SER A 171 -7.69 8.69 4.21
N LEU A 172 -7.01 9.59 4.90
CA LEU A 172 -6.18 9.25 6.06
C LEU A 172 -6.88 9.56 7.39
N PRO A 173 -6.66 8.73 8.43
CA PRO A 173 -6.90 9.09 9.82
C PRO A 173 -6.20 10.41 10.20
N SER A 174 -6.75 11.13 11.18
CA SER A 174 -6.32 12.50 11.52
C SER A 174 -4.87 12.60 12.00
N ASP A 175 -4.40 11.61 12.75
CA ASP A 175 -3.03 11.47 13.25
C ASP A 175 -2.04 11.22 12.10
N ILE A 176 -2.36 10.27 11.23
CA ILE A 176 -1.53 9.95 10.04
C ILE A 176 -1.53 11.12 9.05
N PHE A 177 -2.66 11.79 8.87
CA PHE A 177 -2.75 13.00 8.05
C PHE A 177 -1.88 14.14 8.61
N ALA A 178 -1.94 14.37 9.93
CA ALA A 178 -1.11 15.39 10.57
C ALA A 178 0.38 15.10 10.41
N ALA A 179 0.79 13.83 10.53
CA ALA A 179 2.15 13.40 10.22
C ALA A 179 2.51 13.66 8.76
N TRP A 180 1.63 13.28 7.82
CA TRP A 180 1.85 13.47 6.38
C TRP A 180 2.00 14.93 6.00
N ILE A 181 1.25 15.85 6.60
CA ILE A 181 1.39 17.29 6.35
C ILE A 181 2.76 17.81 6.76
N ARG A 182 3.28 17.39 7.93
CA ARG A 182 4.63 17.78 8.38
C ARG A 182 5.69 17.27 7.41
N TYR A 183 5.61 15.99 7.05
CA TYR A 183 6.49 15.38 6.07
C TYR A 183 6.44 16.11 4.72
N HIS A 184 5.24 16.33 4.17
CA HIS A 184 5.05 17.05 2.91
C HIS A 184 5.60 18.49 2.98
N GLN A 185 5.46 19.17 4.12
CA GLN A 185 6.03 20.50 4.35
C GLN A 185 7.56 20.46 4.25
N ASP A 186 8.23 19.51 4.91
CA ASP A 186 9.69 19.39 4.86
C ASP A 186 10.21 19.11 3.43
N TRP A 187 9.49 18.30 2.65
CA TRP A 187 9.80 18.11 1.22
C TRP A 187 9.60 19.37 0.38
N THR A 188 8.56 20.14 0.70
CA THR A 188 8.28 21.42 0.02
C THR A 188 9.35 22.45 0.35
N ASP A 189 9.79 22.52 1.60
CA ASP A 189 10.85 23.42 2.04
C ASP A 189 12.20 23.02 1.44
N LEU A 190 12.51 21.73 1.35
CA LEU A 190 13.68 21.25 0.63
C LEU A 190 13.61 21.63 -0.86
N MET A 191 12.45 21.49 -1.51
CA MET A 191 12.28 21.86 -2.91
C MET A 191 12.54 23.36 -3.12
N ASN A 192 11.97 24.20 -2.27
CA ASN A 192 12.19 25.65 -2.30
C ASN A 192 13.66 26.01 -2.06
N LYS A 193 14.32 25.32 -1.11
CA LYS A 193 15.76 25.46 -0.84
C LYS A 193 16.59 25.10 -2.08
N GLU A 194 16.31 23.97 -2.73
CA GLU A 194 17.04 23.54 -3.93
C GLU A 194 16.80 24.46 -5.12
N TYR A 195 15.57 24.96 -5.30
CA TYR A 195 15.22 25.90 -6.36
C TYR A 195 15.94 27.25 -6.22
N THR A 196 16.11 27.73 -4.98
CA THR A 196 16.70 29.05 -4.69
C THR A 196 18.20 29.03 -4.42
N ARG A 197 18.78 27.87 -4.10
CA ARG A 197 20.23 27.70 -3.84
C ARG A 197 21.08 28.21 -4.99
N PHE A 198 20.66 27.90 -6.20
CA PHE A 198 21.32 28.30 -7.42
C PHE A 198 20.45 29.29 -8.18
N GLY A 199 21.09 30.28 -8.81
CA GLY A 199 20.42 31.25 -9.67
C GLY A 199 20.59 30.90 -11.14
N PRO A 200 19.78 31.47 -12.04
CA PRO A 200 19.89 31.26 -13.49
C PRO A 200 21.20 31.79 -14.08
N THR A 201 21.91 32.66 -13.36
CA THR A 201 23.14 33.28 -13.81
C THR A 201 24.33 32.84 -12.97
N ARG A 202 25.42 32.51 -13.65
CA ARG A 202 26.76 32.31 -13.07
C ARG A 202 27.80 33.00 -13.92
N HIS A 203 28.78 33.61 -13.27
CA HIS A 203 29.99 34.14 -13.90
C HIS A 203 31.14 33.22 -13.50
N HIS A 204 32.00 32.89 -14.46
CA HIS A 204 33.15 32.01 -14.25
C HIS A 204 34.43 32.83 -14.33
N LYS A 205 35.54 32.29 -13.81
CA LYS A 205 36.80 33.05 -13.66
C LYS A 205 37.28 33.69 -14.96
N ASP A 206 37.01 33.05 -16.10
CA ASP A 206 37.50 33.49 -17.41
C ASP A 206 36.46 34.30 -18.24
N VAL A 207 35.21 34.44 -17.75
CA VAL A 207 34.13 35.15 -18.44
C VAL A 207 33.41 36.08 -17.45
N THR A 208 33.81 37.35 -17.44
CA THR A 208 33.35 38.36 -16.48
C THR A 208 32.32 39.33 -17.04
N VAL A 209 32.17 39.41 -18.37
CA VAL A 209 31.31 40.40 -19.05
C VAL A 209 29.90 39.85 -19.32
N HIS A 210 29.77 38.54 -19.54
CA HIS A 210 28.51 37.87 -19.79
C HIS A 210 28.36 36.67 -18.86
N HIS A 211 27.12 36.37 -18.46
CA HIS A 211 26.85 35.15 -17.70
C HIS A 211 27.09 33.91 -18.59
N CYS A 212 27.45 32.79 -17.98
CA CYS A 212 27.66 31.55 -18.72
C CYS A 212 26.34 30.99 -19.26
N GLU A 213 26.19 30.95 -20.58
CA GLU A 213 25.00 30.40 -21.24
C GLU A 213 24.83 28.89 -20.98
N ILE A 214 25.93 28.16 -20.85
CA ILE A 214 25.91 26.72 -20.52
C ILE A 214 25.32 26.51 -19.13
N TRP A 215 25.63 27.39 -18.17
CA TRP A 215 25.01 27.35 -16.85
C TRP A 215 23.51 27.62 -16.95
N ALA A 216 23.12 28.68 -17.65
CA ALA A 216 21.72 29.06 -17.80
C ALA A 216 20.88 27.93 -18.42
N GLU A 217 21.41 27.25 -19.45
CA GLU A 217 20.79 26.07 -20.08
C GLU A 217 20.54 24.94 -19.06
N ASN A 218 21.56 24.58 -18.28
CA ASN A 218 21.46 23.50 -17.30
C ASN A 218 20.55 23.88 -16.13
N TYR A 219 20.65 25.11 -15.62
CA TYR A 219 19.75 25.62 -14.59
C TYR A 219 18.30 25.58 -15.05
N ALA A 220 17.99 26.08 -16.25
CA ALA A 220 16.63 26.06 -16.77
C ALA A 220 16.05 24.65 -16.85
N CYS A 221 16.87 23.67 -17.27
CA CYS A 221 16.48 22.28 -17.30
C CYS A 221 16.20 21.69 -15.90
N ILE A 222 17.06 21.99 -14.92
CA ILE A 222 16.92 21.48 -13.55
C ILE A 222 15.73 22.14 -12.87
N ALA A 223 15.65 23.47 -12.95
CA ALA A 223 14.55 24.27 -12.42
C ALA A 223 13.21 23.81 -12.99
N HIS A 224 13.12 23.53 -14.29
CA HIS A 224 11.91 23.00 -14.90
C HIS A 224 11.49 21.64 -14.31
N GLU A 225 12.44 20.74 -14.06
CA GLU A 225 12.13 19.44 -13.47
C GLU A 225 11.65 19.57 -12.02
N ILE A 226 12.29 20.38 -11.19
CA ILE A 226 11.94 20.47 -9.75
C ILE A 226 10.81 21.47 -9.45
N ALA A 227 10.42 22.33 -10.41
CA ALA A 227 9.46 23.39 -10.17
C ALA A 227 8.09 22.87 -9.76
N GLY A 228 7.66 23.22 -8.54
CA GLY A 228 6.29 23.06 -8.08
C GLY A 228 5.84 21.63 -7.78
N ARG A 229 6.76 20.65 -7.77
CA ARG A 229 6.47 19.24 -7.47
C ARG A 229 7.55 18.67 -6.55
N PRO A 230 7.34 18.63 -5.22
CA PRO A 230 8.36 18.16 -4.29
C PRO A 230 8.84 16.72 -4.58
N GLN A 231 7.96 15.87 -5.14
CA GLN A 231 8.28 14.51 -5.56
C GLN A 231 9.42 14.41 -6.60
N ASN A 232 9.64 15.46 -7.41
CA ASN A 232 10.72 15.45 -8.39
C ASN A 232 12.12 15.54 -7.74
N LEU A 233 12.21 15.88 -6.46
CA LEU A 233 13.46 15.75 -5.68
C LEU A 233 13.96 14.30 -5.61
N LEU A 234 13.07 13.30 -5.73
CA LEU A 234 13.47 11.89 -5.83
C LEU A 234 14.38 11.62 -7.03
N LYS A 235 14.19 12.39 -8.11
CA LYS A 235 14.92 12.29 -9.38
C LYS A 235 16.03 13.32 -9.53
N LEU A 236 16.12 14.32 -8.64
CA LEU A 236 17.08 15.41 -8.75
C LEU A 236 18.52 14.88 -8.84
N ARG A 237 18.86 13.86 -8.05
CA ARG A 237 20.19 13.21 -8.07
C ARG A 237 20.56 12.71 -9.47
N SER A 238 19.70 11.87 -10.06
CA SER A 238 19.96 11.30 -11.39
C SER A 238 19.85 12.34 -12.50
N LEU A 239 19.09 13.41 -12.31
CA LEU A 239 19.07 14.55 -13.21
C LEU A 239 20.41 15.29 -13.19
N LEU A 240 20.91 15.67 -12.02
CA LEU A 240 22.18 16.39 -11.85
C LEU A 240 23.35 15.59 -12.41
N GLU A 241 23.41 14.29 -12.10
CA GLU A 241 24.43 13.38 -12.62
C GLU A 241 24.41 13.32 -14.16
N ARG A 242 23.23 13.10 -14.77
CA ARG A 242 23.09 13.08 -16.24
C ARG A 242 23.49 14.41 -16.87
N ARG A 243 23.12 15.54 -16.27
CA ARG A 243 23.47 16.88 -16.77
C ARG A 243 24.97 17.13 -16.68
N GLN A 244 25.60 16.75 -15.56
CA GLN A 244 27.04 16.85 -15.38
C GLN A 244 27.81 16.01 -16.41
N GLN A 245 27.35 14.78 -16.69
CA GLN A 245 27.94 13.91 -17.71
C GLN A 245 27.78 14.48 -19.12
N ALA A 246 26.57 14.96 -19.46
CA ALA A 246 26.27 15.54 -20.78
C ALA A 246 27.07 16.83 -21.09
N LEU A 247 27.59 17.49 -20.06
CA LEU A 247 28.37 18.71 -20.21
C LEU A 247 29.74 18.46 -20.83
N GLY A 248 30.32 17.25 -20.68
CA GLY A 248 31.61 16.88 -21.27
C GLY A 248 32.72 17.86 -20.90
N ASN A 249 33.36 18.45 -21.92
CA ASN A 249 34.42 19.47 -21.79
C ASN A 249 33.89 20.88 -22.16
N ARG A 250 32.56 21.09 -22.23
CA ARG A 250 31.97 22.37 -22.68
C ARG A 250 32.25 23.50 -21.68
N CYS A 251 32.29 23.21 -20.38
CA CYS A 251 32.65 24.18 -19.34
C CYS A 251 33.01 23.48 -18.01
N GLU A 252 34.29 23.49 -17.64
CA GLU A 252 34.77 22.83 -16.41
C GLU A 252 34.23 23.48 -15.13
N ASP A 253 34.00 24.79 -15.11
CA ASP A 253 33.37 25.47 -13.98
C ASP A 253 31.92 24.99 -13.77
N CYS A 254 31.09 24.97 -14.81
CA CYS A 254 29.73 24.44 -14.73
C CYS A 254 29.71 22.98 -14.26
N LYS A 255 30.67 22.16 -14.73
CA LYS A 255 30.79 20.76 -14.33
C LYS A 255 31.08 20.63 -12.83
N ARG A 256 31.96 21.46 -12.27
CA ARG A 256 32.22 21.53 -10.83
C ARG A 256 30.98 21.98 -10.05
N GLU A 257 30.33 23.05 -10.49
CA GLU A 257 29.12 23.60 -9.85
C GLU A 257 27.98 22.58 -9.80
N LEU A 258 27.71 21.85 -10.90
CA LEU A 258 26.73 20.76 -10.90
C LEU A 258 27.12 19.62 -9.96
N GLY A 259 28.42 19.33 -9.82
CA GLY A 259 28.92 18.35 -8.84
C GLY A 259 28.71 18.80 -7.40
N TYR A 260 28.96 20.08 -7.10
CA TYR A 260 28.64 20.65 -5.79
C TYR A 260 27.14 20.58 -5.50
N TRP A 261 26.30 20.91 -6.47
CA TRP A 261 24.85 20.76 -6.35
C TRP A 261 24.47 19.31 -6.04
N TYR A 262 25.01 18.35 -6.80
CA TYR A 262 24.76 16.92 -6.60
C TYR A 262 25.03 16.48 -5.15
N HIS A 263 26.24 16.78 -4.63
CA HIS A 263 26.62 16.37 -3.28
C HIS A 263 25.73 17.01 -2.22
N GLN A 264 25.39 18.28 -2.43
CA GLN A 264 24.62 19.07 -1.49
C GLN A 264 23.14 18.67 -1.45
N ALA A 265 22.53 18.44 -2.62
CA ALA A 265 21.17 17.92 -2.72
C ALA A 265 21.06 16.51 -2.11
N ASN A 266 22.07 15.67 -2.30
CA ASN A 266 22.09 14.32 -1.71
C ASN A 266 22.21 14.38 -0.18
N ARG A 267 23.06 15.26 0.36
CA ARG A 267 23.16 15.47 1.81
C ARG A 267 21.82 15.93 2.38
N ASP A 268 21.24 16.98 1.80
CA ASP A 268 20.03 17.58 2.35
C ASP A 268 18.80 16.68 2.22
N ARG A 269 18.73 15.82 1.20
CA ARG A 269 17.72 14.75 1.12
C ARG A 269 17.92 13.71 2.23
N ASN A 270 19.16 13.29 2.48
CA ASN A 270 19.46 12.30 3.52
C ASN A 270 19.24 12.86 4.94
N ASP A 271 19.27 14.18 5.10
CA ASP A 271 18.99 14.87 6.36
C ASP A 271 17.47 15.03 6.60
N LEU A 272 16.60 14.72 5.62
CA LEU A 272 15.16 14.70 5.85
C LEU A 272 14.78 13.54 6.77
N PRO A 273 13.94 13.77 7.79
CA PRO A 273 13.43 12.68 8.61
C PRO A 273 12.60 11.69 7.78
N GLN A 274 12.68 10.41 8.14
CA GLN A 274 11.83 9.39 7.55
C GLN A 274 10.38 9.57 8.01
N PHE A 275 9.41 9.15 7.19
CA PHE A 275 8.00 9.34 7.52
C PHE A 275 7.59 8.62 8.81
N SER A 276 8.17 7.43 9.05
CA SER A 276 7.97 6.68 10.29
C SER A 276 8.35 7.45 11.55
N GLU A 277 9.21 8.47 11.46
CA GLU A 277 9.60 9.33 12.60
C GLU A 277 8.53 10.39 12.96
N TYR A 278 7.53 10.60 12.10
CA TYR A 278 6.44 11.55 12.35
C TYR A 278 5.20 10.91 12.96
N LEU A 279 5.13 9.57 13.00
CA LEU A 279 4.02 8.77 13.51
C LEU A 279 4.14 8.56 15.03
#